data_AF-A0A7C3QG71-F1
#
_entry.id   AF-A0A7C3QG71-F1
#
_cell.length_a   1.000
_cell.length_b   1.000
_cell.length_c   1.000
_cell.angle_alpha   90.00
_cell.angle_beta   90.00
_cell.angle_gamma   90.00
#
_symmetry.space_group_name_H-M   'P 1'
#
loop_
_entity.id
_entity.type
_entity.pdbx_description
1 polymer ?
#
loop_
_entity_poly.entity_id
_entity_poly.type
_entity_poly.pdbx_seq_one_letter_code
_entity_poly.pdbx_strand_id
1 'polypeptide(L)' 'MSAILPIQHILQKSQADCLAACTAMILTHLNKPVPYDQLLALLNIQWFGAPFNNILNLEKAGVRVLCQQG' A
#
# COMPACT_ATOMS: atom_id res chain seq x y z
N MET A 1 -17.19 1.91 -16.52
CA MET A 1 -17.32 0.45 -16.28
C MET A 1 -16.39 0.10 -15.13
N SER A 2 -16.93 -0.25 -13.97
CA SER A 2 -16.12 -0.69 -12.82
C SER A 2 -15.81 -2.17 -12.99
N ALA A 3 -14.53 -2.51 -13.21
CA ALA A 3 -14.07 -3.90 -13.22
C ALA A 3 -13.63 -4.29 -11.80
N ILE A 4 -14.12 -5.41 -11.29
CA ILE A 4 -13.68 -5.98 -10.02
C ILE A 4 -12.46 -6.85 -10.32
N LEU A 5 -11.30 -6.48 -9.78
CA LEU A 5 -10.07 -7.26 -9.93
C LEU A 5 -10.02 -8.37 -8.87
N PRO A 6 -9.63 -9.61 -9.24
CA PRO A 6 -9.46 -10.70 -8.27
C PRO A 6 -8.15 -10.49 -7.49
N ILE A 7 -8.21 -9.66 -6.46
CA ILE A 7 -7.06 -9.33 -5.61
C ILE A 7 -7.16 -10.17 -4.33
N GLN A 8 -6.06 -10.83 -3.95
CA GLN A 8 -5.98 -11.54 -2.68
C GLN A 8 -6.12 -10.55 -1.52
N HIS A 9 -7.08 -10.81 -0.62
CA HIS A 9 -7.27 -9.99 0.57
C HIS A 9 -6.15 -10.23 1.59
N ILE A 10 -5.50 -9.16 2.04
CA ILE A 10 -4.47 -9.18 3.08
C ILE A 10 -4.99 -8.36 4.26
N LEU A 11 -5.05 -8.98 5.43
CA LEU A 11 -5.46 -8.31 6.67
C LEU A 11 -4.34 -7.40 7.19
N GLN A 12 -4.75 -6.21 7.63
CA GLN A 12 -3.89 -5.28 8.34
C GLN A 12 -3.42 -5.89 9.67
N LYS A 13 -2.14 -5.68 10.04
CA LYS A 13 -1.56 -6.24 11.27
C LYS A 13 -1.89 -5.41 12.50
N SER A 14 -2.23 -4.13 12.32
CA SER A 14 -2.57 -3.15 13.35
C SER A 14 -3.80 -2.35 12.93
N GLN A 15 -4.35 -1.48 13.77
CA GLN A 15 -5.41 -0.56 13.35
C GLN A 15 -4.90 0.57 12.43
N ALA A 16 -3.61 0.88 12.52
CA ALA A 16 -2.98 2.04 11.88
C ALA A 16 -2.39 1.78 10.49
N ASP A 17 -2.27 0.53 10.06
CA ASP A 17 -1.50 0.15 8.87
C ASP A 17 -2.38 -0.25 7.67
N CYS A 18 -3.63 0.24 7.62
CA CYS A 18 -4.55 -0.01 6.50
C CYS A 18 -3.95 0.37 5.14
N LEU A 19 -3.20 1.47 5.06
CA LEU A 19 -2.48 1.87 3.85
C LEU A 19 -1.45 0.82 3.40
N ALA A 20 -0.73 0.20 4.34
CA ALA A 20 0.24 -0.85 4.04
C ALA A 20 -0.45 -2.14 3.59
N ALA A 21 -1.55 -2.54 4.23
CA ALA A 21 -2.34 -3.69 3.82
C ALA A 21 -2.90 -3.53 2.40
N CYS A 22 -3.54 -2.39 2.10
CA CYS A 22 -4.04 -2.08 0.76
C CYS A 22 -2.92 -2.10 -0.28
N THR A 23 -1.78 -1.51 0.04
CA THR A 23 -0.61 -1.50 -0.84
C THR A 23 -0.08 -2.91 -1.09
N ALA A 24 0.04 -3.73 -0.04
CA ALA A 24 0.52 -5.11 -0.15
C ALA A 24 -0.37 -5.94 -1.09
N MET A 25 -1.69 -5.75 -1.03
CA MET A 25 -2.64 -6.41 -1.92
C MET A 25 -2.40 -6.04 -3.39
N ILE A 26 -2.25 -4.75 -3.68
CA ILE A 26 -2.02 -4.25 -5.05
C ILE A 26 -0.65 -4.71 -5.57
N LEU A 27 0.40 -4.59 -4.77
CA LEU A 27 1.75 -5.00 -5.16
C LEU A 27 1.85 -6.52 -5.40
N THR A 28 1.16 -7.32 -4.60
CA THR A 28 1.05 -8.77 -4.82
C THR A 28 0.36 -9.07 -6.15
N HIS A 29 -0.74 -8.37 -6.45
CA HIS A 29 -1.43 -8.49 -7.74
C HIS A 29 -0.54 -8.09 -8.93
N LEU A 30 0.36 -7.12 -8.75
CA LEU A 30 1.33 -6.70 -9.77
C LEU A 30 2.57 -7.61 -9.87
N ASN A 31 2.61 -8.74 -9.17
CA ASN A 31 3.79 -9.64 -9.06
C ASN A 31 5.06 -8.92 -8.55
N LYS A 32 4.90 -7.90 -7.72
CA LYS A 32 5.99 -7.15 -7.07
C LYS A 32 5.82 -7.15 -5.55
N PRO A 33 5.78 -8.32 -4.89
CA PRO A 33 5.56 -8.37 -3.45
C PRO A 33 6.70 -7.64 -2.73
N VAL A 34 6.33 -6.72 -1.84
CA VAL A 34 7.26 -6.06 -0.91
C VAL A 34 6.96 -6.60 0.48
N PRO A 35 7.98 -7.03 1.25
CA PRO A 35 7.77 -7.48 2.62
C PRO A 35 7.01 -6.46 3.45
N TYR A 36 6.04 -6.93 4.24
CA TYR A 36 5.10 -6.06 4.95
C TYR A 36 5.80 -5.04 5.85
N ASP A 37 6.86 -5.44 6.55
CA ASP A 37 7.59 -4.55 7.46
C ASP A 37 8.39 -3.48 6.69
N GLN A 38 8.82 -3.80 5.45
CA GLN A 38 9.39 -2.79 4.54
C GLN A 38 8.31 -1.82 4.06
N LEU A 39 7.07 -2.28 3.82
CA LEU A 39 5.96 -1.38 3.50
C LEU A 39 5.64 -0.44 4.66
N LEU A 40 5.63 -0.92 5.90
CA LEU A 40 5.44 -0.07 7.07
C LEU A 40 6.49 1.05 7.13
N ALA A 41 7.76 0.71 6.93
CA ALA A 41 8.85 1.69 6.92
C ALA A 41 8.77 2.64 5.71
N LEU A 42 8.52 2.11 4.51
CA LEU A 42 8.49 2.87 3.27
C LEU A 42 7.33 3.87 3.23
N LEU A 43 6.16 3.46 3.70
CA LEU A 43 4.97 4.29 3.82
C LEU A 43 4.97 5.13 5.10
N ASN A 44 6.05 5.05 5.90
CA ASN A 44 6.22 5.78 7.15
C ASN A 44 5.00 5.64 8.08
N ILE A 45 4.50 4.41 8.23
CA ILE A 45 3.34 4.10 9.08
C ILE A 45 3.74 4.29 10.54
N GLN A 46 3.00 5.15 11.23
CA GLN A 46 3.12 5.38 12.67
C GLN A 46 2.07 4.56 13.43
N TRP A 47 2.17 4.53 14.76
CA TRP A 47 1.20 3.86 15.62
C TRP A 47 -0.24 4.41 15.48
N PHE A 48 -0.39 5.64 15.01
CA PHE A 48 -1.68 6.31 14.73
C PHE A 48 -2.05 6.34 13.24
N GLY A 49 -1.18 5.84 12.36
CA GLY A 49 -1.41 5.77 10.92
C GLY A 49 -0.37 6.52 10.11
N ALA A 50 -0.72 6.81 8.86
CA ALA A 50 0.10 7.62 7.96
C ALA A 50 -0.76 8.54 7.09
N PRO A 51 -0.25 9.72 6.74
CA PRO A 51 -0.81 10.52 5.66
C PRO A 51 -0.95 9.70 4.35
N PHE A 52 -2.09 9.85 3.67
CA PHE A 52 -2.36 9.14 2.41
C PHE A 52 -1.30 9.37 1.33
N ASN A 53 -0.77 10.58 1.24
CA ASN A 53 0.27 10.96 0.28
C ASN A 53 1.59 10.18 0.47
N ASN A 54 1.80 9.50 1.59
CA ASN A 54 2.94 8.59 1.77
C ASN A 54 2.94 7.43 0.77
N ILE A 55 1.82 7.17 0.09
CA ILE A 55 1.74 6.23 -1.05
C ILE A 55 2.76 6.56 -2.14
N LEU A 56 3.13 7.84 -2.32
CA LEU A 56 4.14 8.27 -3.28
C LEU A 56 5.53 7.68 -2.98
N ASN A 57 5.81 7.30 -1.73
CA ASN A 57 7.08 6.65 -1.39
C ASN A 57 7.25 5.28 -2.10
N LEU A 58 6.18 4.67 -2.59
CA LEU A 58 6.27 3.42 -3.36
C LEU A 58 7.03 3.58 -4.68
N GLU A 59 7.23 4.80 -5.18
CA GLU A 59 8.10 5.05 -6.32
C GLU A 59 9.53 4.54 -6.06
N LYS A 60 9.98 4.57 -4.81
CA LYS A 60 11.28 4.00 -4.40
C LYS A 60 11.31 2.47 -4.49
N ALA A 61 10.15 1.81 -4.52
CA ALA A 61 10.01 0.37 -4.75
C ALA A 61 9.83 0.02 -6.25
N GLY A 62 10.00 1.00 -7.16
CA GLY A 62 9.99 0.75 -8.60
C GLY A 62 8.60 0.59 -9.21
N VAL A 63 7.58 1.23 -8.62
CA VAL A 63 6.23 1.37 -9.19
C VAL A 63 5.90 2.84 -9.38
N ARG A 64 5.35 3.20 -10.52
CA ARG A 64 4.90 4.58 -10.76
C ARG A 64 3.60 4.83 -10.00
N VAL A 65 3.52 5.92 -9.25
CA VAL A 65 2.33 6.26 -8.47
C VAL A 65 1.74 7.57 -8.98
N LEU A 66 0.42 7.59 -9.17
CA LEU A 66 -0.33 8.82 -9.44
C LEU A 66 -1.28 9.03 -8.27
N CYS A 67 -1.03 10.10 -7.50
CA CYS A 67 -1.87 10.47 -6.37
C CYS A 67 -2.72 11.68 -6.77
N GLN A 68 -4.03 11.50 -6.80
CA GLN A 68 -4.99 12.58 -7.05
C GLN A 68 -5.90 12.72 -5.83
N GLN A 69 -6.03 13.94 -5.33
CA GLN A 69 -7.06 14.27 -4.35
C GLN A 69 -8.37 14.53 -5.11
N GLY A 70 -9.44 13.85 -4.69
CA GLY A 70 -10.80 14.06 -5.17
C GLY A 70 -11.48 15.19 -4.44
#